data_AF-A0A396FJV8-F1
#
_entry.id   AF-A0A396FJV8-F1
#
_cell.length_a   1.000
_cell.length_b   1.000
_cell.length_c   1.000
_cell.angle_alpha   90.00
_cell.angle_beta   90.00
_cell.angle_gamma   90.00
#
_symmetry.space_group_name_H-M   'P 1'
#
loop_
_entity.id
_entity.type
_entity.pdbx_description
1 polymer ?
#
loop_
_entity_poly.entity_id
_entity_poly.type
_entity_poly.pdbx_seq_one_letter_code
_entity_poly.pdbx_strand_id
1 'polypeptide(L)' 'NMCNPILQAKLLNKAKTDLNVVVGLCVGHDSLFYKYSEALTTTAVTKDRVLGHNPVAALYTADSYYSKLKKSEEE' A
#
# COMPACT_ATOMS: atom_id res chain seq x y z
N ASN A 1 -13.25 10.32 10.62
CA ASN A 1 -12.00 10.11 11.39
C ASN A 1 -11.03 9.30 10.53
N MET A 2 -9.78 9.79 10.41
CA MET A 2 -8.62 9.25 9.66
C MET A 2 -8.76 9.35 8.12
N CYS A 3 -7.88 9.97 7.32
CA CYS A 3 -6.45 10.27 7.38
C CYS A 3 -6.16 11.64 6.74
N ASN A 4 -5.36 12.51 7.38
CA ASN A 4 -4.70 13.62 6.69
C ASN A 4 -3.29 13.15 6.28
N PRO A 5 -3.04 12.82 4.99
CA PRO A 5 -1.77 12.27 4.55
C PRO A 5 -0.61 13.25 4.73
N ILE A 6 -0.89 14.56 4.63
CA ILE A 6 0.11 15.62 4.81
C ILE A 6 0.55 15.68 6.28
N LEU A 7 -0.40 15.59 7.22
CA LEU A 7 -0.08 15.62 8.65
C LEU A 7 0.74 14.39 9.06
N GLN A 8 0.41 13.21 8.52
CA GLN A 8 1.17 12.00 8.79
C GLN A 8 2.60 12.09 8.30
N ALA A 9 2.82 12.58 7.07
CA ALA A 9 4.16 12.81 6.55
C ALA A 9 4.96 13.77 7.47
N LYS A 10 4.36 14.88 7.90
CA LYS A 10 5.00 15.83 8.82
C LYS A 10 5.35 15.23 10.19
N LEU A 11 4.50 14.34 10.72
CA LEU A 11 4.78 13.64 11.97
C LEU A 11 5.97 12.69 11.83
N LEU A 12 6.08 11.98 10.70
CA LEU A 12 7.19 11.07 10.43
C LEU A 12 8.50 11.84 10.14
N ASN A 13 8.43 12.98 9.44
CA ASN A 13 9.58 13.89 9.30
C ASN A 13 10.07 14.37 10.68
N LYS A 14 9.15 14.76 11.58
CA LYS A 14 9.50 15.14 12.97
C LYS A 14 10.15 13.99 13.73
N ALA A 15 9.70 12.76 13.50
CA ALA A 15 10.28 11.55 14.08
C ALA A 15 11.62 11.15 13.41
N LYS A 16 12.02 11.81 12.32
CA LYS A 16 13.25 11.55 11.56
C LYS A 16 13.37 10.10 11.10
N THR A 17 12.28 9.57 10.55
CA THR A 17 12.30 8.25 9.91
C THR A 17 13.24 8.24 8.71
N ASP A 18 13.97 7.16 8.49
CA ASP A 18 14.81 6.98 7.29
C ASP A 18 14.05 6.38 6.10
N LEU A 19 13.04 5.55 6.39
CA LEU A 19 12.20 4.87 5.40
C LEU A 19 10.75 4.80 5.89
N ASN A 20 9.82 5.16 5.00
CA ASN A 20 8.39 5.02 5.21
C ASN A 20 7.83 3.92 4.30
N VAL A 21 7.08 2.99 4.88
CA VAL A 21 6.39 1.92 4.15
C VAL A 21 4.89 2.22 4.16
N VAL A 22 4.32 2.40 2.98
CA VAL A 22 2.91 2.73 2.83
C VAL A 22 2.09 1.49 2.51
N VAL A 23 1.01 1.29 3.28
CA VAL A 23 0.13 0.13 3.19
C VAL A 23 -1.33 0.59 3.12
N GLY A 24 -2.03 0.20 2.05
CA GLY A 24 -3.49 0.28 1.97
C GLY A 24 -4.07 1.67 1.69
N LEU A 25 -3.27 2.58 1.15
CA LEU A 25 -3.73 3.92 0.76
C LEU A 25 -4.15 3.97 -0.72
N CYS A 26 -5.09 4.88 -1.01
CA CYS A 26 -5.51 5.19 -2.37
C CYS A 26 -4.46 6.07 -3.05
N VAL A 27 -4.31 5.93 -4.38
CA VAL A 27 -3.36 6.68 -5.22
C VAL A 27 -3.26 8.17 -4.89
N GLY A 28 -4.40 8.83 -4.61
CA GLY A 28 -4.41 10.26 -4.25
C GLY A 28 -3.85 10.57 -2.85
N HIS A 29 -4.11 9.72 -1.86
CA HIS A 29 -3.56 9.90 -0.51
C HIS A 29 -2.06 9.61 -0.49
N ASP A 30 -1.64 8.60 -1.24
CA ASP A 30 -0.23 8.25 -1.46
C ASP A 30 0.54 9.39 -2.08
N SER A 31 0.00 9.94 -3.16
CA SER A 31 0.64 11.06 -3.86
C SER A 31 0.85 12.26 -2.96
N LEU A 32 -0.12 12.57 -2.09
CA LEU A 32 0.03 13.62 -1.09
C LEU A 32 1.06 13.26 -0.03
N PHE A 33 1.03 12.04 0.51
CA PHE A 33 2.03 11.61 1.49
C PHE A 33 3.45 11.69 0.92
N TYR A 34 3.68 11.16 -0.28
CA TYR A 34 4.99 11.16 -0.96
C TYR A 34 5.50 12.58 -1.19
N LYS A 35 4.62 13.51 -1.58
CA LYS A 35 4.99 14.91 -1.80
C LYS A 35 5.52 15.60 -0.54
N TYR A 36 5.06 15.20 0.65
CA TYR A 36 5.41 15.86 1.91
C TYR A 36 6.34 15.02 2.81
N SER A 37 6.65 13.77 2.46
CA SER A 37 7.64 12.96 3.16
C SER A 37 9.05 13.39 2.78
N GLU A 38 9.89 13.65 3.78
CA GLU A 38 11.33 13.91 3.57
C GLU A 38 12.12 12.61 3.44
N ALA A 39 11.66 11.56 4.11
CA ALA A 39 12.25 10.22 4.04
C ALA A 39 11.86 9.50 2.75
N LEU A 40 12.70 8.53 2.34
CA LEU A 40 12.36 7.61 1.26
C LEU A 40 11.06 6.91 1.58
N THR A 41 10.18 6.78 0.58
CA THR A 41 8.89 6.12 0.76
C THR A 41 8.70 5.05 -0.30
N THR A 42 8.23 3.88 0.12
CA THR A 42 7.88 2.78 -0.76
C THR A 42 6.47 2.29 -0.47
N THR A 43 5.76 1.87 -1.52
CA THR A 43 4.41 1.29 -1.39
C THR A 43 4.55 -0.22 -1.27
N ALA A 44 4.14 -0.79 -0.13
CA ALA A 44 4.06 -2.23 0.02
C ALA A 44 2.76 -2.78 -0.57
N VAL A 45 1.64 -2.06 -0.37
CA VAL A 45 0.33 -2.48 -0.88
C VAL A 45 -0.51 -1.28 -1.27
N THR A 46 -0.85 -1.16 -2.56
CA THR A 46 -1.73 -0.10 -3.07
C THR A 46 -3.19 -0.49 -2.91
N LYS A 47 -4.05 0.43 -2.48
CA LYS A 47 -5.49 0.19 -2.36
C LYS A 47 -6.11 -0.14 -3.71
N ASP A 48 -6.69 -1.31 -3.79
CA ASP A 48 -7.41 -1.81 -4.96
C ASP A 48 -8.93 -1.76 -4.73
N ARG A 49 -9.68 -1.30 -5.72
CA ARG A 49 -11.15 -1.30 -5.70
C ARG A 49 -11.73 -2.68 -6.04
N VAL A 50 -11.04 -3.49 -6.83
CA VAL A 50 -11.51 -4.83 -7.22
C VAL A 50 -11.63 -5.72 -5.97
N LEU A 51 -10.70 -5.60 -5.04
CA LEU A 51 -10.69 -6.34 -3.78
C LEU A 51 -11.35 -5.59 -2.61
N GLY A 52 -12.29 -4.68 -2.89
CA GLY A 52 -13.07 -4.01 -1.84
C GLY A 52 -12.21 -3.20 -0.87
N HIS A 53 -11.14 -2.57 -1.36
CA HIS A 53 -10.15 -1.84 -0.56
C HIS A 53 -9.27 -2.71 0.35
N ASN A 54 -9.30 -4.04 0.18
CA ASN A 54 -8.41 -4.99 0.84
C ASN A 54 -7.51 -5.69 -0.19
N PRO A 55 -6.52 -4.99 -0.76
CA PRO A 55 -5.59 -5.56 -1.75
C PRO A 55 -4.83 -6.80 -1.27
N VAL A 56 -4.62 -6.97 0.05
CA VAL A 56 -3.96 -8.16 0.61
C VAL A 56 -4.82 -9.43 0.44
N ALA A 57 -6.12 -9.28 0.19
CA ALA A 57 -7.02 -10.42 -0.07
C ALA A 57 -6.58 -11.26 -1.28
N ALA A 58 -5.93 -10.67 -2.29
CA ALA A 58 -5.38 -11.44 -3.40
C ALA A 58 -4.30 -12.44 -2.95
N LEU A 59 -3.49 -12.08 -1.96
CA LEU A 59 -2.46 -12.98 -1.42
C LEU A 59 -3.11 -14.11 -0.62
N TYR A 60 -4.06 -13.78 0.27
CA TYR A 60 -4.76 -14.78 1.08
C TYR A 60 -5.58 -15.77 0.24
N THR A 61 -6.06 -15.32 -0.92
CA THR A 61 -6.89 -16.14 -1.83
C THR A 61 -6.09 -16.70 -3.01
N ALA A 62 -4.77 -16.47 -3.05
CA ALA A 62 -3.90 -16.91 -4.15
C ALA A 62 -4.01 -18.42 -4.41
N ASP A 63 -4.03 -19.23 -3.36
CA ASP A 63 -4.03 -20.69 -3.47
C ASP A 63 -5.42 -21.29 -3.73
N SER A 64 -6.49 -20.51 -3.63
CA SER A 64 -7.86 -20.96 -3.91
C SER A 64 -8.38 -20.32 -5.19
N TYR A 65 -8.64 -19.02 -5.15
CA TYR A 65 -9.25 -18.25 -6.23
C TYR A 65 -8.37 -18.20 -7.48
N TYR A 66 -7.04 -18.10 -7.30
CA TYR A 66 -6.08 -18.05 -8.40
C TYR A 66 -5.33 -19.37 -8.63
N SER A 67 -5.78 -20.47 -8.01
CA SER A 67 -5.18 -21.81 -8.15
C SER A 67 -5.04 -22.27 -9.62
N LYS A 68 -5.97 -21.88 -10.49
CA LYS A 68 -5.94 -22.21 -11.91
C LYS A 68 -4.85 -21.45 -12.69
N LEU A 69 -4.54 -20.22 -12.29
CA LEU A 69 -3.48 -19.41 -12.93
C LEU A 69 -2.08 -19.88 -12.50
N LYS A 70 -1.93 -20.40 -11.27
CA LYS A 70 -0.66 -20.98 -10.81
C LYS A 70 -0.30 -22.28 -11.54
N LYS A 71 -1.30 -23.10 -11.91
CA LYS A 71 -1.07 -24.41 -12.55
C LYS A 71 -0.49 -24.33 -13.96
N SER A 72 -0.65 -23.21 -14.67
CA SER A 72 -0.11 -23.04 -16.03
C SER A 72 1.40 -22.74 -16.06
N GLU A 73 2.05 -22.53 -14.92
CA GLU A 73 3.51 -22.28 -14.84
C GLU A 73 4.32 -23.54 -14.52
N GLU A 74 3.68 -24.66 -14.18
CA GLU A 74 4.32 -25.93 -13.80
C GLU A 74 4.32 -27.01 -14.90
N GLU A 75 3.82 -26.70 -16.11
CA GLU A 75 3.92 -27.53 -17.32
C GLU A 75 5.01 -26.99 -18.28
#